data_AF-A0A0S2KLC8-F1
#
_entry.id   AF-A0A0S2KLC8-F1
#
_cell.length_a   1.000
_cell.length_b   1.000
_cell.length_c   1.000
_cell.angle_alpha   90.00
_cell.angle_beta   90.00
_cell.angle_gamma   90.00
#
_symmetry.space_group_name_H-M   'P 1'
#
loop_
_entity.id
_entity.type
_entity.pdbx_description
1 polymer ?
#
loop_
_entity_poly.entity_id
_entity_poly.type
_entity_poly.pdbx_seq_one_letter_code
_entity_poly.pdbx_strand_id
1 'polypeptide(L)'
;MKKFYQGLITLLLTVFLLACNHENKHHAARFGTHIYGRMHYNGELHNDRFNGYGELSIGDSLIYSGQWRAGKRYGRGLTHDSLGRTIDGIWHADTLISGTRHDVSGIYIGQMDRRGMAHGHGRYIYTNGDTYEGRWQNDRRDGFGFLLSAHHHIKAGEWKRDKYYGERVLYTSERIYGIDISKYQHIAGKRRYAIHWNRIRIAHLGTISRKRVNGAVDYPISFVYIKSTEGKTVRNPYYSTDYRQAKAHGLHVGSYHFFSTLSHPAVQATYFLRHSHFRKGDFPPVLDVEPTPKQISKIGGPQVLFKHIRTWLRIVHRRIGTRPVLYVSQMFVNRYLPLAPDIKKQYDVWIARYGEYKPDVRLVYWQLCPDGRIRGIHGEVDISVFNGFRPQFDEFVRSKTIP
;
A
#
# COMPACT_ATOMS: atom_id res chain seq x y z
N MET A 1 -23.93 -85.45 23.74
CA MET A 1 -23.58 -86.67 24.48
C MET A 1 -22.20 -87.15 24.04
N LYS A 2 -21.29 -87.32 25.02
CA LYS A 2 -20.04 -88.11 25.01
C LYS A 2 -19.00 -87.76 23.92
N LYS A 3 -17.85 -87.18 24.30
CA LYS A 3 -16.59 -87.85 24.76
C LYS A 3 -16.00 -88.72 23.63
N PHE A 4 -14.70 -88.79 23.32
CA PHE A 4 -13.45 -88.36 23.93
C PHE A 4 -12.32 -88.70 22.91
N TYR A 5 -11.27 -87.88 22.88
CA TYR A 5 -9.84 -88.24 22.82
C TYR A 5 -9.22 -89.04 21.65
N GLN A 6 -8.35 -88.30 20.94
CA GLN A 6 -6.92 -88.55 20.70
C GLN A 6 -6.48 -89.82 19.97
N GLY A 7 -6.03 -89.61 18.73
CA GLY A 7 -4.96 -90.35 18.07
C GLY A 7 -4.09 -89.36 17.32
N LEU A 8 -3.07 -88.84 18.00
CA LEU A 8 -2.03 -87.96 17.48
C LEU A 8 -1.02 -88.79 16.67
N ILE A 9 -0.31 -88.13 15.75
CA ILE A 9 1.00 -88.47 15.17
C ILE A 9 0.94 -88.80 13.66
N THR A 10 1.30 -87.76 12.88
CA THR A 10 2.08 -87.76 11.61
C THR A 10 1.38 -87.06 10.43
N LEU A 11 1.28 -85.73 10.44
CA LEU A 11 1.47 -84.89 9.24
C LEU A 11 1.46 -83.39 9.62
N LEU A 12 2.56 -82.92 10.21
CA LEU A 12 2.84 -81.48 10.34
C LEU A 12 3.78 -81.12 9.19
N LEU A 13 3.45 -80.04 8.46
CA LEU A 13 4.12 -79.43 7.29
C LEU A 13 3.62 -79.82 5.88
N THR A 14 2.31 -79.70 5.63
CA THR A 14 1.79 -79.51 4.26
C THR A 14 0.63 -78.51 4.23
N VAL A 15 0.90 -77.25 4.61
CA VAL A 15 0.07 -76.06 4.27
C VAL A 15 0.93 -74.91 3.70
N PHE A 16 2.19 -75.19 3.34
CA PHE A 16 3.09 -74.21 2.73
C PHE A 16 3.62 -74.76 1.40
N LEU A 17 2.78 -74.81 0.36
CA LEU A 17 3.20 -75.13 -1.01
C LEU A 17 2.06 -74.79 -2.00
N LEU A 18 1.71 -73.50 -2.08
CA LEU A 18 1.03 -72.86 -3.22
C LEU A 18 1.13 -71.34 -3.09
N ALA A 19 2.35 -70.85 -2.92
CA ALA A 19 2.72 -69.44 -3.09
C ALA A 19 4.22 -69.33 -3.43
N CYS A 20 4.70 -70.16 -4.36
CA CYS A 20 5.99 -69.96 -5.00
C CYS A 20 5.74 -69.51 -6.45
N ASN A 21 5.58 -68.20 -6.63
CA ASN A 21 6.05 -67.42 -7.78
C ASN A 21 5.48 -66.00 -7.74
N HIS A 22 5.82 -65.26 -6.68
CA HIS A 22 6.13 -63.86 -6.90
C HIS A 22 7.54 -63.66 -6.38
N GLU A 23 8.49 -63.74 -7.31
CA GLU A 23 9.78 -63.11 -7.15
C GLU A 23 9.50 -61.67 -6.69
N ASN A 24 9.70 -61.41 -5.39
CA ASN A 24 9.97 -60.06 -4.93
C ASN A 24 11.31 -59.67 -5.56
N LYS A 25 11.25 -59.22 -6.83
CA LYS A 25 12.33 -58.47 -7.45
C LYS A 25 12.38 -57.15 -6.70
N HIS A 26 13.09 -57.15 -5.56
CA HIS A 26 13.78 -55.97 -5.13
C HIS A 26 14.75 -55.65 -6.28
N HIS A 27 14.29 -54.88 -7.26
CA HIS A 27 15.13 -54.41 -8.34
C HIS A 27 16.22 -53.56 -7.68
N ALA A 28 17.43 -54.11 -7.65
CA ALA A 28 18.59 -53.48 -7.07
C ALA A 28 18.78 -52.08 -7.68
N ALA A 29 19.21 -51.13 -6.86
CA ALA A 29 19.63 -49.83 -7.34
C ALA A 29 20.71 -50.02 -8.42
N ARG A 30 20.46 -49.52 -9.64
CA ARG A 30 21.42 -49.59 -10.75
C ARG A 30 22.00 -48.21 -11.00
N PHE A 31 23.31 -48.09 -10.82
CA PHE A 31 24.05 -46.86 -11.08
C PHE A 31 24.68 -46.90 -12.47
N GLY A 32 24.69 -45.76 -13.16
CA GLY A 32 25.41 -45.60 -14.43
C GLY A 32 24.69 -44.69 -15.41
N THR A 33 25.14 -44.75 -16.66
CA THR A 33 24.54 -44.01 -17.79
C THR A 33 23.43 -44.82 -18.44
N HIS A 34 22.25 -44.25 -18.51
CA HIS A 34 21.04 -44.82 -19.10
C HIS A 34 20.58 -43.96 -20.28
N ILE A 35 20.51 -44.54 -21.47
CA ILE A 35 20.23 -43.83 -22.73
C ILE A 35 18.81 -44.12 -23.20
N TYR A 36 18.04 -43.08 -23.45
CA TYR A 36 16.65 -43.11 -23.90
C TYR A 36 16.50 -42.20 -25.13
N GLY A 37 16.85 -42.71 -26.32
CA GLY A 37 16.91 -41.89 -27.53
C GLY A 37 17.97 -40.79 -27.38
N ARG A 38 17.56 -39.52 -27.45
CA ARG A 38 18.46 -38.36 -27.25
C ARG A 38 18.69 -38.00 -25.78
N MET A 39 17.96 -38.62 -24.85
CA MET A 39 18.01 -38.31 -23.43
C MET A 39 18.98 -39.26 -22.72
N HIS A 40 20.00 -38.70 -22.06
CA HIS A 40 20.99 -39.46 -21.32
C HIS A 40 20.83 -39.14 -19.84
N TYR A 41 20.64 -40.16 -19.00
CA TYR A 41 20.58 -40.03 -17.55
C TYR A 41 21.79 -40.71 -16.92
N ASN A 42 22.60 -39.98 -16.17
CA ASN A 42 23.70 -40.54 -15.38
C ASN A 42 23.34 -40.49 -13.89
N GLY A 43 23.03 -41.65 -13.30
CA GLY A 43 22.58 -41.71 -11.91
C GLY A 43 21.99 -43.06 -11.52
N GLU A 44 21.24 -43.07 -10.42
CA GLU A 44 20.61 -44.26 -9.86
C GLU A 44 19.23 -44.52 -10.48
N LEU A 45 18.97 -45.77 -10.86
CA LEU A 45 17.63 -46.30 -11.09
C LEU A 45 17.18 -47.16 -9.93
N HIS A 46 15.98 -46.89 -9.42
CA HIS A 46 15.26 -47.76 -8.49
C HIS A 46 13.88 -48.07 -9.08
N ASN A 47 13.57 -49.35 -9.27
CA ASN A 47 12.36 -49.82 -9.97
C ASN A 47 12.15 -49.15 -11.34
N ASP A 48 13.21 -49.14 -12.17
CA ASP A 48 13.22 -48.53 -13.51
C ASP A 48 12.90 -47.02 -13.55
N ARG A 49 13.04 -46.32 -12.41
CA ARG A 49 12.79 -44.89 -12.29
C ARG A 49 14.02 -44.16 -11.75
N PHE A 50 14.28 -42.95 -12.26
CA PHE A 50 15.35 -42.07 -11.75
C PHE A 50 15.18 -41.84 -10.25
N ASN A 51 16.26 -42.04 -9.50
CA ASN A 51 16.29 -41.92 -8.05
C ASN A 51 17.66 -41.40 -7.59
N GLY A 52 17.78 -41.04 -6.32
CA GLY A 52 19.04 -40.55 -5.76
C GLY A 52 19.53 -39.27 -6.45
N TYR A 53 20.84 -39.06 -6.51
CA TYR A 53 21.42 -37.95 -7.27
C TYR A 53 21.69 -38.40 -8.70
N GLY A 54 21.41 -37.54 -9.69
CA GLY A 54 21.77 -37.83 -11.08
C GLY A 54 21.60 -36.65 -12.03
N GLU A 55 22.18 -36.82 -13.21
CA GLU A 55 22.25 -35.82 -14.26
C GLU A 55 21.43 -36.25 -15.47
N LEU A 56 20.60 -35.36 -15.97
CA LEU A 56 19.81 -35.55 -17.17
C LEU A 56 20.28 -34.58 -18.25
N SER A 57 20.68 -35.12 -19.39
CA SER A 57 21.09 -34.37 -20.57
C SER A 57 20.24 -34.74 -21.78
N ILE A 58 20.05 -33.79 -22.70
CA ILE A 58 19.45 -34.04 -24.02
C ILE A 58 20.47 -33.60 -25.07
N GLY A 59 21.05 -34.57 -25.79
CA GLY A 59 22.29 -34.35 -26.54
C GLY A 59 23.38 -33.84 -25.59
N ASP A 60 24.08 -32.77 -25.99
CA ASP A 60 25.17 -32.17 -25.20
C ASP A 60 24.67 -31.15 -24.15
N SER A 61 23.35 -30.94 -24.05
CA SER A 61 22.76 -29.96 -23.14
C SER A 61 22.36 -30.59 -21.82
N LEU A 62 23.00 -30.16 -20.71
CA LEU A 62 22.59 -30.51 -19.35
C LEU A 62 21.24 -29.84 -19.03
N ILE A 63 20.22 -30.68 -18.80
CA ILE A 63 18.86 -30.25 -18.45
C ILE A 63 18.70 -30.13 -16.94
N TYR A 64 19.23 -31.09 -16.18
CA TYR A 64 19.11 -31.11 -14.73
C TYR A 64 20.26 -31.90 -14.08
N SER A 65 20.83 -31.39 -12.99
CA SER A 65 21.75 -32.14 -12.13
C SER A 65 21.30 -31.99 -10.68
N GLY A 66 20.84 -33.06 -10.04
CA GLY A 66 20.25 -32.97 -8.71
C GLY A 66 19.53 -34.22 -8.24
N GLN A 67 18.67 -34.06 -7.23
CA GLN A 67 17.98 -35.16 -6.58
C GLN A 67 16.74 -35.62 -7.38
N TRP A 68 16.55 -36.93 -7.44
CA TRP A 68 15.44 -37.61 -8.09
C TRP A 68 14.71 -38.48 -7.09
N ARG A 69 13.39 -38.58 -7.25
CA ARG A 69 12.56 -39.51 -6.46
C ARG A 69 11.46 -40.08 -7.33
N ALA A 70 11.50 -41.40 -7.53
CA ALA A 70 10.51 -42.14 -8.32
C ALA A 70 10.27 -41.53 -9.72
N GLY A 71 11.35 -41.16 -10.41
CA GLY A 71 11.34 -40.66 -11.79
C GLY A 71 11.09 -39.15 -11.92
N LYS A 72 10.95 -38.43 -10.80
CA LYS A 72 10.67 -36.98 -10.80
C LYS A 72 11.79 -36.20 -10.13
N ARG A 73 12.05 -34.98 -10.60
CA ARG A 73 12.97 -34.05 -9.93
C ARG A 73 12.44 -33.70 -8.55
N TYR A 74 13.33 -33.71 -7.58
CA TYR A 74 13.02 -33.49 -6.18
C TYR A 74 14.17 -32.76 -5.49
N GLY A 75 13.92 -32.15 -4.33
CA GLY A 75 14.97 -31.55 -3.51
C GLY A 75 15.81 -30.49 -4.24
N ARG A 76 17.12 -30.38 -3.93
CA ARG A 76 17.99 -29.39 -4.56
C ARG A 76 18.53 -29.91 -5.90
N GLY A 77 18.61 -29.02 -6.89
CA GLY A 77 19.25 -29.34 -8.18
C GLY A 77 19.42 -28.13 -9.08
N LEU A 78 20.38 -28.24 -10.00
CA LEU A 78 20.73 -27.24 -11.00
C LEU A 78 19.92 -27.46 -12.28
N THR A 79 19.46 -26.38 -12.90
CA THR A 79 18.83 -26.35 -14.24
C THR A 79 19.26 -25.08 -14.96
N HIS A 80 18.85 -24.93 -16.23
CA HIS A 80 18.91 -23.67 -16.96
C HIS A 80 17.50 -23.16 -17.28
N ASP A 81 17.34 -21.84 -17.38
CA ASP A 81 16.12 -21.23 -17.91
C ASP A 81 16.14 -21.11 -19.44
N SER A 82 15.09 -20.51 -20.03
CA SER A 82 14.98 -20.34 -21.48
C SER A 82 16.05 -19.43 -22.11
N LEU A 83 16.81 -18.69 -21.30
CA LEU A 83 17.92 -17.84 -21.73
C LEU A 83 19.29 -18.48 -21.44
N GLY A 84 19.32 -19.72 -20.95
CA GLY A 84 20.55 -20.43 -20.61
C GLY A 84 21.14 -20.01 -19.26
N ARG A 85 20.43 -19.23 -18.43
CA ARG A 85 20.92 -18.84 -17.10
C ARG A 85 20.77 -20.00 -16.14
N THR A 86 21.83 -20.30 -15.39
CA THR A 86 21.81 -21.34 -14.36
C THR A 86 20.89 -20.95 -13.20
N ILE A 87 20.11 -21.93 -12.75
CA ILE A 87 19.23 -21.86 -11.58
C ILE A 87 19.64 -22.96 -10.62
N ASP A 88 19.98 -22.58 -9.39
CA ASP A 88 20.08 -23.47 -8.24
C ASP A 88 18.71 -23.53 -7.56
N GLY A 89 17.97 -24.61 -7.80
CA GLY A 89 16.54 -24.71 -7.50
C GLY A 89 16.18 -25.77 -6.46
N ILE A 90 15.04 -25.56 -5.81
CA ILE A 90 14.34 -26.53 -4.98
C ILE A 90 13.13 -27.07 -5.74
N TRP A 91 13.04 -28.39 -5.83
CA TRP A 91 12.09 -29.12 -6.66
C TRP A 91 11.18 -30.00 -5.82
N HIS A 92 9.92 -30.11 -6.24
CA HIS A 92 8.97 -31.06 -5.69
C HIS A 92 8.16 -31.68 -6.82
N ALA A 93 8.43 -32.94 -7.13
CA ALA A 93 7.73 -33.72 -8.15
C ALA A 93 7.66 -32.98 -9.50
N ASP A 94 8.83 -32.66 -10.06
CA ASP A 94 9.04 -31.91 -11.31
C ASP A 94 8.59 -30.45 -11.33
N THR A 95 8.10 -29.94 -10.20
CA THR A 95 7.77 -28.51 -10.04
C THR A 95 8.94 -27.80 -9.38
N LEU A 96 9.50 -26.79 -10.05
CA LEU A 96 10.43 -25.84 -9.44
C LEU A 96 9.64 -24.95 -8.48
N ILE A 97 10.00 -24.96 -7.20
CA ILE A 97 9.32 -24.22 -6.14
C ILE A 97 9.99 -22.86 -5.91
N SER A 98 11.32 -22.86 -5.82
CA SER A 98 12.13 -21.66 -5.62
C SER A 98 13.55 -21.90 -6.10
N GLY A 99 14.32 -20.84 -6.33
CA GLY A 99 15.74 -20.97 -6.63
C GLY A 99 16.50 -19.67 -6.56
N THR A 100 17.80 -19.79 -6.79
CA THR A 100 18.72 -18.68 -7.01
C THR A 100 19.09 -18.64 -8.48
N ARG A 101 18.87 -17.49 -9.14
CA ARG A 101 19.22 -17.26 -10.54
C ARG A 101 20.10 -16.03 -10.65
N HIS A 102 21.27 -16.19 -11.25
CA HIS A 102 22.17 -15.09 -11.56
C HIS A 102 21.90 -14.58 -12.97
N ASP A 103 21.93 -13.26 -13.13
CA ASP A 103 21.93 -12.61 -14.44
C ASP A 103 22.89 -11.41 -14.45
N VAL A 104 23.00 -10.74 -15.59
CA VAL A 104 23.91 -9.61 -15.78
C VAL A 104 23.60 -8.39 -14.91
N SER A 105 22.37 -8.27 -14.41
CA SER A 105 21.87 -7.13 -13.65
C SER A 105 21.77 -7.42 -12.14
N GLY A 106 21.92 -8.68 -11.73
CA GLY A 106 21.83 -9.05 -10.32
C GLY A 106 21.54 -10.52 -10.05
N ILE A 107 21.02 -10.77 -8.85
CA ILE A 107 20.74 -12.11 -8.33
C ILE A 107 19.29 -12.14 -7.86
N TYR A 108 18.49 -13.03 -8.46
CA TYR A 108 17.15 -13.35 -7.98
C TYR A 108 17.19 -14.54 -7.01
N ILE A 109 16.47 -14.44 -5.90
CA ILE A 109 16.28 -15.51 -4.92
C ILE A 109 14.80 -15.55 -4.55
N GLY A 110 14.11 -16.63 -4.87
CA GLY A 110 12.69 -16.76 -4.51
C GLY A 110 11.93 -17.76 -5.35
N GLN A 111 10.60 -17.65 -5.28
CA GLN A 111 9.69 -18.52 -6.02
C GLN A 111 9.82 -18.34 -7.53
N MET A 112 9.69 -19.42 -8.28
CA MET A 112 9.82 -19.42 -9.73
C MET A 112 8.68 -20.20 -10.37
N ASP A 113 8.36 -19.86 -11.61
CA ASP A 113 7.48 -20.70 -12.43
C ASP A 113 8.25 -21.86 -13.09
N ARG A 114 7.53 -22.72 -13.82
CA ARG A 114 8.12 -23.87 -14.52
C ARG A 114 9.17 -23.53 -15.58
N ARG A 115 9.28 -22.26 -15.99
CA ARG A 115 10.27 -21.78 -16.97
C ARG A 115 11.49 -21.17 -16.27
N GLY A 116 11.52 -21.16 -14.93
CA GLY A 116 12.57 -20.50 -14.17
C GLY A 116 12.43 -18.98 -14.11
N MET A 117 11.25 -18.42 -14.45
CA MET A 117 10.98 -16.99 -14.30
C MET A 117 10.57 -16.69 -12.85
N ALA A 118 11.00 -15.55 -12.32
CA ALA A 118 10.58 -15.06 -11.02
C ALA A 118 9.04 -14.91 -10.98
N HIS A 119 8.42 -15.58 -10.01
CA HIS A 119 6.97 -15.64 -9.88
C HIS A 119 6.60 -15.92 -8.41
N GLY A 120 5.61 -15.21 -7.85
CA GLY A 120 5.29 -15.34 -6.42
C GLY A 120 6.15 -14.41 -5.58
N HIS A 121 6.67 -14.84 -4.44
CA HIS A 121 7.50 -14.00 -3.57
C HIS A 121 9.00 -14.26 -3.77
N GLY A 122 9.78 -13.19 -3.82
CA GLY A 122 11.23 -13.28 -3.93
C GLY A 122 11.94 -11.94 -3.76
N ARG A 123 13.26 -12.03 -3.72
CA ARG A 123 14.20 -10.92 -3.55
C ARG A 123 15.11 -10.84 -4.76
N TYR A 124 15.40 -9.63 -5.20
CA TYR A 124 16.38 -9.36 -6.25
C TYR A 124 17.40 -8.35 -5.75
N ILE A 125 18.67 -8.74 -5.80
CA ILE A 125 19.82 -7.94 -5.39
C ILE A 125 20.47 -7.43 -6.67
N TYR A 126 20.35 -6.13 -6.92
CA TYR A 126 20.89 -5.50 -8.12
C TYR A 126 22.39 -5.25 -7.96
N THR A 127 23.14 -5.28 -9.07
CA THR A 127 24.58 -5.00 -9.08
C THR A 127 24.93 -3.58 -8.64
N ASN A 128 23.99 -2.63 -8.74
CA ASN A 128 24.14 -1.26 -8.25
C ASN A 128 23.93 -1.11 -6.72
N GLY A 129 23.70 -2.22 -6.00
CA GLY A 129 23.45 -2.24 -4.56
C GLY A 129 21.97 -2.04 -4.15
N ASP A 130 21.07 -1.73 -5.08
CA ASP A 130 19.64 -1.70 -4.77
C ASP A 130 19.15 -3.12 -4.46
N THR A 131 18.12 -3.25 -3.63
CA THR A 131 17.47 -4.54 -3.32
C THR A 131 15.97 -4.39 -3.36
N TYR A 132 15.30 -5.24 -4.14
CA TYR A 132 13.85 -5.40 -4.11
C TYR A 132 13.47 -6.68 -3.39
N GLU A 133 12.46 -6.63 -2.52
CA GLU A 133 11.83 -7.80 -1.93
C GLU A 133 10.31 -7.68 -2.00
N GLY A 134 9.64 -8.66 -2.59
CA GLY A 134 8.19 -8.57 -2.78
C GLY A 134 7.64 -9.59 -3.77
N ARG A 135 6.51 -9.23 -4.37
CA ARG A 135 5.83 -10.08 -5.34
C ARG A 135 6.36 -9.88 -6.76
N TRP A 136 6.43 -10.99 -7.48
CA TRP A 136 6.93 -11.13 -8.83
C TRP A 136 5.90 -11.82 -9.71
N GLN A 137 5.83 -11.41 -10.97
CA GLN A 137 5.07 -12.04 -12.01
C GLN A 137 5.84 -11.94 -13.33
N ASN A 138 6.29 -13.09 -13.85
CA ASN A 138 6.99 -13.19 -15.14
C ASN A 138 8.22 -12.27 -15.20
N ASP A 139 9.13 -12.39 -14.23
CA ASP A 139 10.35 -11.56 -14.10
C ASP A 139 10.12 -10.06 -13.86
N ARG A 140 8.89 -9.64 -13.53
CA ARG A 140 8.56 -8.25 -13.19
C ARG A 140 8.05 -8.13 -11.77
N ARG A 141 8.37 -7.02 -11.12
CA ARG A 141 7.78 -6.65 -9.81
C ARG A 141 6.29 -6.37 -10.00
N ASP A 142 5.44 -7.12 -9.30
CA ASP A 142 3.99 -7.07 -9.45
C ASP A 142 3.28 -7.47 -8.15
N GLY A 143 2.64 -6.50 -7.50
CA GLY A 143 2.07 -6.58 -6.16
C GLY A 143 2.88 -5.80 -5.12
N PHE A 144 2.61 -6.05 -3.84
CA PHE A 144 3.29 -5.36 -2.75
C PHE A 144 4.76 -5.77 -2.63
N GLY A 145 5.64 -4.80 -2.41
CA GLY A 145 7.06 -5.03 -2.17
C GLY A 145 7.81 -3.78 -1.69
N PHE A 146 9.04 -4.01 -1.27
CA PHE A 146 9.98 -3.04 -0.74
C PHE A 146 11.15 -2.91 -1.72
N LEU A 147 11.49 -1.70 -2.12
CA LEU A 147 12.76 -1.39 -2.79
C LEU A 147 13.60 -0.53 -1.85
N LEU A 148 14.73 -1.07 -1.41
CA LEU A 148 15.80 -0.33 -0.76
C LEU A 148 16.78 0.11 -1.85
N SER A 149 16.98 1.41 -2.01
CA SER A 149 18.03 1.90 -2.90
C SER A 149 19.29 2.17 -2.12
N ALA A 150 20.45 1.78 -2.66
CA ALA A 150 21.76 1.98 -2.01
C ALA A 150 22.08 3.47 -1.77
N HIS A 151 21.43 4.37 -2.51
CA HIS A 151 21.71 5.82 -2.48
C HIS A 151 20.46 6.69 -2.21
N HIS A 152 19.29 6.10 -1.97
CA HIS A 152 18.02 6.84 -1.87
C HIS A 152 17.03 6.28 -0.82
N HIS A 153 15.84 6.86 -0.77
CA HIS A 153 14.73 6.50 0.12
C HIS A 153 14.15 5.09 -0.15
N ILE A 154 13.65 4.47 0.92
CA ILE A 154 12.87 3.23 0.87
C ILE A 154 11.55 3.48 0.12
N LYS A 155 11.22 2.61 -0.86
CA LYS A 155 9.90 2.54 -1.48
C LYS A 155 9.18 1.29 -0.97
N ALA A 156 8.15 1.48 -0.16
CA ALA A 156 7.29 0.42 0.32
C ALA A 156 5.88 0.61 -0.26
N GLY A 157 5.40 -0.36 -1.05
CA GLY A 157 4.08 -0.22 -1.67
C GLY A 157 3.80 -1.19 -2.79
N GLU A 158 2.76 -0.90 -3.55
CA GLU A 158 2.32 -1.67 -4.71
C GLU A 158 3.20 -1.38 -5.93
N TRP A 159 3.46 -2.43 -6.69
CA TRP A 159 4.17 -2.45 -7.97
C TRP A 159 3.26 -3.09 -9.01
N LYS A 160 3.35 -2.68 -10.27
CA LYS A 160 2.67 -3.38 -11.36
C LYS A 160 3.49 -3.24 -12.63
N ARG A 161 3.97 -4.37 -13.16
CA ARG A 161 4.90 -4.43 -14.29
C ARG A 161 6.10 -3.49 -14.11
N ASP A 162 6.80 -3.62 -12.98
CA ASP A 162 7.99 -2.82 -12.58
C ASP A 162 7.78 -1.34 -12.29
N LYS A 163 6.58 -0.81 -12.53
CA LYS A 163 6.23 0.55 -12.14
C LYS A 163 5.89 0.57 -10.65
N TYR A 164 6.62 1.37 -9.88
CA TYR A 164 6.24 1.69 -8.51
C TYR A 164 5.00 2.56 -8.54
N TYR A 165 3.98 2.12 -7.84
CA TYR A 165 2.72 2.81 -7.73
C TYR A 165 2.71 3.56 -6.39
N GLY A 166 2.90 2.89 -5.25
CA GLY A 166 2.98 3.55 -3.94
C GLY A 166 2.32 2.75 -2.83
N GLU A 167 2.38 3.25 -1.60
CA GLU A 167 1.64 2.66 -0.49
C GLU A 167 0.13 2.70 -0.76
N ARG A 168 -0.53 1.52 -0.70
CA ARG A 168 -1.97 1.42 -0.79
C ARG A 168 -2.57 1.40 0.62
N VAL A 169 -3.18 2.50 1.02
CA VAL A 169 -3.72 2.68 2.38
C VAL A 169 -4.90 1.72 2.63
N LEU A 170 -4.79 0.92 3.69
CA LEU A 170 -5.91 0.23 4.32
C LEU A 170 -6.58 1.19 5.31
N TYR A 171 -7.90 1.36 5.15
CA TYR A 171 -8.73 2.21 6.00
C TYR A 171 -9.38 1.38 7.09
N THR A 172 -8.96 1.63 8.33
CA THR A 172 -9.39 0.93 9.56
C THR A 172 -9.70 1.97 10.64
N SER A 173 -10.33 1.54 11.74
CA SER A 173 -10.58 2.40 12.91
C SER A 173 -9.32 2.91 13.62
N GLU A 174 -8.14 2.37 13.32
CA GLU A 174 -6.85 2.79 13.89
C GLU A 174 -6.29 4.05 13.22
N ARG A 175 -6.80 4.41 12.04
CA ARG A 175 -6.43 5.63 11.35
C ARG A 175 -7.05 6.84 12.06
N ILE A 176 -6.37 7.97 11.97
CA ILE A 176 -6.84 9.22 12.57
C ILE A 176 -7.61 10.01 11.52
N TYR A 177 -8.94 9.99 11.63
CA TYR A 177 -9.81 10.68 10.70
C TYR A 177 -10.17 12.08 11.18
N GLY A 178 -10.39 12.96 10.22
CA GLY A 178 -11.07 14.22 10.43
C GLY A 178 -12.04 14.51 9.31
N ILE A 179 -12.81 15.56 9.51
CA ILE A 179 -13.77 16.06 8.53
C ILE A 179 -13.51 17.53 8.27
N ASP A 180 -14.01 18.02 7.15
CA ASP A 180 -14.17 19.46 6.97
C ASP A 180 -15.60 19.83 6.60
N ILE A 181 -16.04 20.95 7.16
CA ILE A 181 -17.45 21.36 7.12
C ILE A 181 -17.56 22.84 6.81
N SER A 182 -18.71 23.20 6.24
CA SER A 182 -19.08 24.56 5.92
C SER A 182 -20.60 24.75 6.06
N LYS A 183 -21.12 25.87 5.53
CA LYS A 183 -22.56 26.12 5.48
C LYS A 183 -23.36 25.00 4.79
N TYR A 184 -22.73 24.18 3.94
CA TYR A 184 -23.41 23.15 3.16
C TYR A 184 -23.91 21.97 4.02
N GLN A 185 -23.29 21.72 5.18
CA GLN A 185 -23.80 20.73 6.14
C GLN A 185 -25.04 21.22 6.91
N HIS A 186 -25.39 22.51 6.77
CA HIS A 186 -26.55 23.11 7.42
C HIS A 186 -27.67 23.48 6.46
N ILE A 187 -27.40 23.59 5.16
CA ILE A 187 -28.37 24.12 4.18
C ILE A 187 -28.48 23.16 3.00
N ALA A 188 -29.69 22.64 2.78
CA ALA A 188 -30.05 21.97 1.52
C ALA A 188 -31.33 22.60 0.96
N GLY A 189 -31.18 23.37 -0.12
CA GLY A 189 -32.26 24.21 -0.65
C GLY A 189 -32.74 25.22 0.41
N LYS A 190 -34.04 25.17 0.73
CA LYS A 190 -34.66 26.03 1.76
C LYS A 190 -34.60 25.44 3.18
N ARG A 191 -34.19 24.18 3.34
CA ARG A 191 -34.17 23.48 4.63
C ARG A 191 -32.89 23.75 5.38
N ARG A 192 -33.01 23.84 6.71
CA ARG A 192 -31.89 23.97 7.64
C ARG A 192 -31.72 22.69 8.47
N TYR A 193 -30.49 22.29 8.69
CA TYR A 193 -30.13 21.09 9.45
C TYR A 193 -29.14 21.46 10.56
N ALA A 194 -29.35 20.86 11.73
CA ALA A 194 -28.40 20.91 12.83
C ALA A 194 -27.37 19.77 12.68
N ILE A 195 -26.16 20.01 13.18
CA ILE A 195 -25.18 18.94 13.38
C ILE A 195 -25.40 18.34 14.79
N HIS A 196 -25.61 17.04 14.85
CA HIS A 196 -25.74 16.28 16.09
C HIS A 196 -24.36 15.77 16.54
N TRP A 197 -23.57 16.66 17.14
CA TRP A 197 -22.16 16.44 17.51
C TRP A 197 -21.91 15.21 18.39
N ASN A 198 -22.85 14.83 19.25
CA ASN A 198 -22.77 13.64 20.10
C ASN A 198 -22.93 12.31 19.34
N ARG A 199 -23.30 12.34 18.06
CA ARG A 199 -23.53 11.16 17.22
C ARG A 199 -22.52 10.99 16.09
N ILE A 200 -21.56 11.91 15.97
CA ILE A 200 -20.67 11.97 14.81
C ILE A 200 -19.73 10.79 14.75
N ARG A 201 -19.95 9.95 13.75
CA ARG A 201 -19.09 8.83 13.39
C ARG A 201 -19.15 8.65 11.88
N ILE A 202 -18.02 8.33 11.27
CA ILE A 202 -17.97 8.04 9.84
C ILE A 202 -18.72 6.73 9.60
N ALA A 203 -19.75 6.79 8.77
CA ALA A 203 -20.56 5.65 8.36
C ALA A 203 -20.27 5.18 6.93
N HIS A 204 -19.72 6.07 6.08
CA HIS A 204 -19.36 5.72 4.72
C HIS A 204 -18.20 6.60 4.23
N LEU A 205 -17.19 6.01 3.58
CA LEU A 205 -16.00 6.70 3.04
C LEU A 205 -16.18 7.18 1.59
N GLY A 206 -17.42 7.43 1.18
CA GLY A 206 -17.75 7.85 -0.18
C GLY A 206 -17.54 6.78 -1.26
N THR A 207 -17.97 7.12 -2.46
CA THR A 207 -18.10 6.24 -3.64
C THR A 207 -17.19 6.63 -4.80
N ILE A 208 -16.72 7.89 -4.86
CA ILE A 208 -15.92 8.43 -5.98
C ILE A 208 -14.64 7.63 -6.27
N SER A 209 -14.05 7.01 -5.24
CA SER A 209 -12.86 6.16 -5.39
C SER A 209 -13.02 4.89 -4.58
N ARG A 210 -12.40 3.80 -5.03
CA ARG A 210 -12.39 2.53 -4.29
C ARG A 210 -11.49 2.65 -3.07
N LYS A 211 -12.04 2.42 -1.88
CA LYS A 211 -11.28 2.32 -0.63
C LYS A 211 -11.16 0.87 -0.21
N ARG A 212 -9.97 0.45 0.24
CA ARG A 212 -9.82 -0.84 0.92
C ARG A 212 -10.16 -0.63 2.39
N VAL A 213 -11.32 -1.16 2.78
CA VAL A 213 -11.84 -1.10 4.13
C VAL A 213 -11.73 -2.49 4.72
N ASN A 214 -11.28 -2.59 5.97
CA ASN A 214 -11.37 -3.83 6.74
C ASN A 214 -12.52 -3.73 7.74
N GLY A 215 -13.52 -4.62 7.62
CA GLY A 215 -14.71 -4.61 8.47
C GLY A 215 -15.74 -3.54 8.11
N ALA A 216 -16.68 -3.31 9.02
CA ALA A 216 -17.72 -2.29 8.86
C ALA A 216 -17.17 -0.89 9.14
N VAL A 217 -17.58 0.09 8.33
CA VAL A 217 -17.20 1.49 8.53
C VAL A 217 -18.01 2.06 9.69
N ASP A 218 -17.35 2.20 10.83
CA ASP A 218 -17.86 2.97 11.96
C ASP A 218 -16.70 3.64 12.69
N TYR A 219 -16.17 4.73 12.14
CA TYR A 219 -14.90 5.31 12.60
C TYR A 219 -15.09 6.58 13.42
N PRO A 220 -14.31 6.76 14.50
CA PRO A 220 -14.32 7.99 15.27
C PRO A 220 -13.74 9.15 14.43
N ILE A 221 -14.16 10.36 14.77
CA ILE A 221 -13.62 11.60 14.21
C ILE A 221 -12.74 12.23 15.28
N SER A 222 -11.50 12.53 14.94
CA SER A 222 -10.51 13.08 15.87
C SER A 222 -10.31 14.58 15.70
N PHE A 223 -10.55 15.12 14.50
CA PHE A 223 -10.40 16.54 14.22
C PHE A 223 -11.43 17.06 13.20
N VAL A 224 -11.66 18.37 13.22
CA VAL A 224 -12.52 19.05 12.25
C VAL A 224 -11.91 20.38 11.80
N TYR A 225 -11.92 20.61 10.49
CA TYR A 225 -11.66 21.91 9.90
C TYR A 225 -12.96 22.59 9.49
N ILE A 226 -13.17 23.84 9.91
CA ILE A 226 -14.44 24.54 9.68
C ILE A 226 -14.18 25.75 8.78
N LYS A 227 -14.94 25.86 7.69
CA LYS A 227 -14.87 27.03 6.82
C LYS A 227 -15.24 28.25 7.63
N SER A 228 -14.35 29.22 7.72
CA SER A 228 -14.66 30.49 8.37
C SER A 228 -15.02 31.55 7.35
N THR A 229 -14.16 31.76 6.37
CA THR A 229 -14.29 32.87 5.41
C THR A 229 -13.86 32.49 4.01
N GLU A 230 -14.25 33.31 3.04
CA GLU A 230 -13.84 33.21 1.65
C GLU A 230 -13.62 34.61 1.06
N GLY A 231 -12.47 34.78 0.38
CA GLY A 231 -12.09 36.06 -0.19
C GLY A 231 -12.08 37.19 0.84
N LYS A 232 -12.74 38.30 0.54
CA LYS A 232 -12.80 39.48 1.43
C LYS A 232 -14.20 39.79 1.98
N THR A 233 -15.21 38.97 1.69
CA THR A 233 -16.62 39.30 1.92
C THR A 233 -17.47 38.16 2.46
N VAL A 234 -17.10 36.90 2.19
CA VAL A 234 -17.96 35.78 2.52
C VAL A 234 -17.58 35.25 3.90
N ARG A 235 -18.57 35.20 4.80
CA ARG A 235 -18.47 34.58 6.13
C ARG A 235 -19.38 33.35 6.18
N ASN A 236 -18.89 32.25 6.74
CA ASN A 236 -19.75 31.12 7.09
C ASN A 236 -20.59 31.50 8.33
N PRO A 237 -21.93 31.61 8.24
CA PRO A 237 -22.76 32.00 9.38
C PRO A 237 -22.79 30.94 10.49
N TYR A 238 -22.46 29.68 10.21
CA TYR A 238 -22.48 28.58 11.19
C TYR A 238 -21.15 28.39 11.93
N TYR A 239 -20.06 28.97 11.38
CA TYR A 239 -18.68 28.77 11.85
C TYR A 239 -18.52 28.88 13.38
N SER A 240 -19.06 29.96 13.98
CA SER A 240 -18.87 30.22 15.40
C SER A 240 -19.56 29.16 16.28
N THR A 241 -20.73 28.69 15.87
CA THR A 241 -21.47 27.64 16.58
C THR A 241 -20.79 26.29 16.40
N ASP A 242 -20.40 25.94 15.18
CA ASP A 242 -19.72 24.67 14.89
C ASP A 242 -18.39 24.58 15.63
N TYR A 243 -17.61 25.67 15.65
CA TYR A 243 -16.34 25.75 16.38
C TYR A 243 -16.53 25.45 17.87
N ARG A 244 -17.51 26.08 18.52
CA ARG A 244 -17.78 25.86 19.95
C ARG A 244 -18.25 24.44 20.22
N GLN A 245 -19.18 23.93 19.41
CA GLN A 245 -19.75 22.61 19.61
C GLN A 245 -18.71 21.50 19.38
N ALA A 246 -17.89 21.62 18.34
CA ALA A 246 -16.79 20.70 18.07
C ALA A 246 -15.81 20.62 19.25
N LYS A 247 -15.36 21.79 19.77
CA LYS A 247 -14.47 21.84 20.95
C LYS A 247 -15.14 21.22 22.18
N ALA A 248 -16.42 21.50 22.42
CA ALA A 248 -17.16 20.96 23.55
C ALA A 248 -17.31 19.43 23.51
N HIS A 249 -17.23 18.83 22.32
CA HIS A 249 -17.26 17.37 22.13
C HIS A 249 -15.85 16.76 21.98
N GLY A 250 -14.81 17.49 22.40
CA GLY A 250 -13.44 16.98 22.48
C GLY A 250 -12.71 16.85 21.14
N LEU A 251 -13.25 17.42 20.06
CA LEU A 251 -12.55 17.43 18.77
C LEU A 251 -11.41 18.45 18.77
N HIS A 252 -10.33 18.11 18.08
CA HIS A 252 -9.35 19.12 17.67
C HIS A 252 -9.92 19.96 16.53
N VAL A 253 -9.89 21.28 16.67
CA VAL A 253 -10.56 22.20 15.73
C VAL A 253 -9.55 23.09 15.05
N GLY A 254 -9.68 23.20 13.72
CA GLY A 254 -8.98 24.18 12.91
C GLY A 254 -9.94 25.03 12.09
N SER A 255 -9.48 26.20 11.66
CA SER A 255 -10.26 27.12 10.83
C SER A 255 -9.63 27.26 9.46
N TYR A 256 -10.44 27.26 8.40
CA TYR A 256 -9.93 27.45 7.04
C TYR A 256 -10.53 28.65 6.31
N HIS A 257 -9.74 29.17 5.38
CA HIS A 257 -10.07 30.27 4.49
C HIS A 257 -10.02 29.82 3.03
N PHE A 258 -11.12 30.00 2.30
CA PHE A 258 -11.15 29.73 0.86
C PHE A 258 -10.59 30.92 0.08
N PHE A 259 -9.48 30.69 -0.62
CA PHE A 259 -8.74 31.72 -1.35
C PHE A 259 -9.51 32.20 -2.58
N SER A 260 -9.56 33.52 -2.77
CA SER A 260 -10.10 34.15 -3.96
C SER A 260 -9.02 34.83 -4.79
N THR A 261 -9.00 34.59 -6.10
CA THR A 261 -8.12 35.32 -7.03
C THR A 261 -8.60 36.74 -7.32
N LEU A 262 -9.78 37.12 -6.84
CA LEU A 262 -10.43 38.41 -7.16
C LEU A 262 -10.17 39.51 -6.12
N SER A 263 -9.45 39.21 -5.05
CA SER A 263 -9.21 40.17 -3.97
C SER A 263 -7.77 40.12 -3.48
N HIS A 264 -7.28 41.26 -2.97
CA HIS A 264 -5.90 41.37 -2.54
C HIS A 264 -5.61 40.41 -1.37
N PRO A 265 -4.51 39.62 -1.42
CA PRO A 265 -4.22 38.56 -0.44
C PRO A 265 -4.12 39.07 1.01
N ALA A 266 -3.59 40.29 1.21
CA ALA A 266 -3.52 40.88 2.55
C ALA A 266 -4.92 41.20 3.12
N VAL A 267 -5.86 41.64 2.28
CA VAL A 267 -7.23 41.91 2.71
C VAL A 267 -7.93 40.60 3.08
N GLN A 268 -7.71 39.53 2.30
CA GLN A 268 -8.20 38.19 2.62
C GLN A 268 -7.67 37.67 3.95
N ALA A 269 -6.35 37.83 4.20
CA ALA A 269 -5.72 37.42 5.46
C ALA A 269 -6.30 38.18 6.65
N THR A 270 -6.41 39.51 6.56
CA THR A 270 -7.03 40.34 7.61
C THR A 270 -8.50 39.96 7.82
N TYR A 271 -9.24 39.69 6.76
CA TYR A 271 -10.64 39.28 6.84
C TYR A 271 -10.78 37.93 7.56
N PHE A 272 -9.94 36.95 7.24
CA PHE A 272 -9.89 35.67 7.94
C PHE A 272 -9.53 35.83 9.42
N LEU A 273 -8.50 36.61 9.73
CA LEU A 273 -8.04 36.86 11.10
C LEU A 273 -9.11 37.56 11.96
N ARG A 274 -9.93 38.43 11.36
CA ARG A 274 -11.00 39.16 12.05
C ARG A 274 -12.23 38.30 12.37
N HIS A 275 -12.53 37.31 11.54
CA HIS A 275 -13.80 36.57 11.61
C HIS A 275 -13.65 35.11 12.08
N SER A 276 -12.45 34.70 12.45
CA SER A 276 -12.17 33.34 12.92
C SER A 276 -11.67 33.34 14.37
N HIS A 277 -11.87 32.22 15.05
CA HIS A 277 -11.35 31.92 16.37
C HIS A 277 -9.96 31.32 16.26
N PHE A 278 -9.08 31.76 17.16
CA PHE A 278 -7.72 31.25 17.30
C PHE A 278 -7.42 31.16 18.80
N ARG A 279 -7.52 29.97 19.37
CA ARG A 279 -7.22 29.69 20.77
C ARG A 279 -6.03 28.77 20.89
N LYS A 280 -5.31 28.86 22.01
CA LYS A 280 -4.24 27.92 22.34
C LYS A 280 -4.72 26.47 22.21
N GLY A 281 -3.93 25.64 21.54
CA GLY A 281 -4.26 24.24 21.27
C GLY A 281 -5.19 24.01 20.06
N ASP A 282 -5.66 25.05 19.39
CA ASP A 282 -6.34 24.89 18.10
C ASP A 282 -5.35 24.45 17.03
N PHE A 283 -5.85 23.71 16.03
CA PHE A 283 -5.05 23.28 14.90
C PHE A 283 -4.62 24.47 14.03
N PRO A 284 -3.49 24.35 13.30
CA PRO A 284 -3.02 25.43 12.44
C PRO A 284 -4.11 25.92 11.49
N PRO A 285 -4.18 27.24 11.22
CA PRO A 285 -5.08 27.76 10.20
C PRO A 285 -4.80 27.13 8.83
N VAL A 286 -5.82 26.94 8.00
CA VAL A 286 -5.66 26.43 6.63
C VAL A 286 -5.94 27.53 5.61
N LEU A 287 -5.07 27.65 4.61
CA LEU A 287 -5.37 28.34 3.36
C LEU A 287 -5.79 27.31 2.32
N ASP A 288 -7.01 27.39 1.86
CA ASP A 288 -7.57 26.55 0.81
C ASP A 288 -7.40 27.25 -0.56
N VAL A 289 -6.59 26.64 -1.44
CA VAL A 289 -6.19 27.20 -2.73
C VAL A 289 -6.61 26.27 -3.87
N GLU A 290 -7.77 26.58 -4.46
CA GLU A 290 -8.33 25.81 -5.57
C GLU A 290 -8.70 26.65 -6.82
N PRO A 291 -7.86 27.59 -7.28
CA PRO A 291 -8.17 28.34 -8.50
C PRO A 291 -8.05 27.45 -9.75
N THR A 292 -8.98 27.63 -10.67
CA THR A 292 -8.92 27.03 -12.01
C THR A 292 -7.74 27.59 -12.82
N PRO A 293 -7.21 26.87 -13.82
CA PRO A 293 -6.17 27.38 -14.70
C PRO A 293 -6.53 28.73 -15.36
N LYS A 294 -7.81 28.94 -15.69
CA LYS A 294 -8.33 30.21 -16.23
C LYS A 294 -8.22 31.35 -15.21
N GLN A 295 -8.57 31.10 -13.95
CA GLN A 295 -8.41 32.10 -12.88
C GLN A 295 -6.94 32.44 -12.63
N ILE A 296 -6.05 31.44 -12.67
CA ILE A 296 -4.61 31.64 -12.52
C ILE A 296 -4.05 32.49 -13.66
N SER A 297 -4.40 32.17 -14.91
CA SER A 297 -4.00 32.97 -16.08
C SER A 297 -4.50 34.42 -15.97
N LYS A 298 -5.77 34.61 -15.56
CA LYS A 298 -6.39 35.94 -15.43
C LYS A 298 -5.68 36.87 -14.43
N ILE A 299 -5.03 36.34 -13.39
CA ILE A 299 -4.28 37.14 -12.43
C ILE A 299 -2.80 37.35 -12.80
N GLY A 300 -2.38 36.97 -14.01
CA GLY A 300 -0.98 37.08 -14.44
C GLY A 300 -0.15 35.81 -14.23
N GLY A 301 -0.80 34.66 -14.02
CA GLY A 301 -0.16 33.35 -14.02
C GLY A 301 0.33 32.85 -12.65
N PRO A 302 1.01 31.68 -12.62
CA PRO A 302 1.40 31.01 -11.38
C PRO A 302 2.33 31.82 -10.49
N GLN A 303 3.19 32.67 -11.05
CA GLN A 303 4.11 33.49 -10.25
C GLN A 303 3.35 34.52 -9.40
N VAL A 304 2.33 35.17 -9.97
CA VAL A 304 1.47 36.10 -9.23
C VAL A 304 0.65 35.35 -8.18
N LEU A 305 0.12 34.18 -8.54
CA LEU A 305 -0.59 33.31 -7.58
C LEU A 305 0.29 32.99 -6.36
N PHE A 306 1.53 32.55 -6.55
CA PHE A 306 2.41 32.22 -5.44
C PHE A 306 2.85 33.45 -4.65
N LYS A 307 2.99 34.63 -5.28
CA LYS A 307 3.17 35.89 -4.54
C LYS A 307 1.98 36.17 -3.61
N HIS A 308 0.76 35.91 -4.07
CA HIS A 308 -0.45 36.08 -3.27
C HIS A 308 -0.52 35.08 -2.11
N ILE A 309 -0.27 33.80 -2.39
CA ILE A 309 -0.23 32.74 -1.38
C ILE A 309 0.80 33.07 -0.30
N ARG A 310 2.05 33.40 -0.67
CA ARG A 310 3.10 33.78 0.29
C ARG A 310 2.71 34.97 1.16
N THR A 311 2.03 35.95 0.57
CA THR A 311 1.57 37.14 1.30
C THR A 311 0.56 36.75 2.37
N TRP A 312 -0.46 35.96 2.02
CA TRP A 312 -1.46 35.48 2.97
C TRP A 312 -0.83 34.63 4.08
N LEU A 313 -0.03 33.62 3.71
CA LEU A 313 0.61 32.69 4.65
C LEU A 313 1.48 33.43 5.67
N ARG A 314 2.25 34.42 5.21
CA ARG A 314 3.13 35.22 6.08
C ARG A 314 2.34 36.08 7.07
N ILE A 315 1.27 36.72 6.62
CA ILE A 315 0.44 37.58 7.49
C ILE A 315 -0.21 36.75 8.60
N VAL A 316 -0.81 35.62 8.23
CA VAL A 316 -1.47 34.75 9.21
C VAL A 316 -0.45 34.12 10.16
N HIS A 317 0.68 33.60 9.65
CA HIS A 317 1.74 33.06 10.49
C HIS A 317 2.25 34.09 11.51
N ARG A 318 2.53 35.33 11.07
CA ARG A 318 3.00 36.40 11.96
C ARG A 318 1.98 36.72 13.06
N ARG A 319 0.69 36.67 12.77
CA ARG A 319 -0.36 37.02 13.74
C ARG A 319 -0.69 35.89 14.72
N ILE A 320 -0.60 34.65 14.25
CA ILE A 320 -1.04 33.45 14.99
C ILE A 320 0.11 32.74 15.70
N GLY A 321 1.35 32.91 15.23
CA GLY A 321 2.53 32.22 15.78
C GLY A 321 2.67 30.76 15.34
N THR A 322 1.76 30.26 14.52
CA THR A 322 1.83 28.92 13.90
C THR A 322 1.75 29.05 12.39
N ARG A 323 2.58 28.27 11.67
CA ARG A 323 2.55 28.22 10.20
C ARG A 323 1.22 27.63 9.73
N PRO A 324 0.49 28.31 8.83
CA PRO A 324 -0.72 27.73 8.24
C PRO A 324 -0.43 26.47 7.43
N VAL A 325 -1.41 25.57 7.34
CA VAL A 325 -1.41 24.44 6.40
C VAL A 325 -1.94 24.91 5.04
N LEU A 326 -1.36 24.41 3.95
CA LEU A 326 -1.82 24.70 2.60
C LEU A 326 -2.69 23.56 2.09
N TYR A 327 -3.98 23.82 1.86
CA TYR A 327 -4.89 22.89 1.19
C TYR A 327 -4.91 23.13 -0.31
N VAL A 328 -4.68 22.06 -1.10
CA VAL A 328 -4.59 22.10 -2.57
C VAL A 328 -5.03 20.78 -3.21
N SER A 329 -5.45 20.83 -4.47
CA SER A 329 -5.77 19.63 -5.24
C SER A 329 -4.53 18.89 -5.78
N GLN A 330 -4.70 17.62 -6.15
CA GLN A 330 -3.66 16.84 -6.82
C GLN A 330 -3.15 17.50 -8.12
N MET A 331 -4.03 18.13 -8.89
CA MET A 331 -3.65 18.85 -10.10
C MET A 331 -2.71 20.00 -9.76
N PHE A 332 -3.02 20.75 -8.69
CA PHE A 332 -2.19 21.86 -8.23
C PHE A 332 -0.80 21.39 -7.81
N VAL A 333 -0.72 20.29 -7.06
CA VAL A 333 0.55 19.69 -6.63
C VAL A 333 1.41 19.31 -7.82
N ASN A 334 0.84 18.71 -8.87
CA ASN A 334 1.61 18.28 -10.04
C ASN A 334 2.01 19.46 -10.94
N ARG A 335 1.10 20.41 -11.14
CA ARG A 335 1.25 21.44 -12.17
C ARG A 335 1.93 22.72 -11.67
N TYR A 336 1.62 23.15 -10.46
CA TYR A 336 1.99 24.47 -9.97
C TYR A 336 2.99 24.41 -8.82
N LEU A 337 2.84 23.49 -7.87
CA LEU A 337 3.70 23.45 -6.69
C LEU A 337 5.21 23.29 -6.99
N PRO A 338 5.67 22.62 -8.07
CA PRO A 338 7.09 22.61 -8.45
C PRO A 338 7.67 23.99 -8.75
N LEU A 339 6.82 24.97 -9.12
CA LEU A 339 7.22 26.36 -9.37
C LEU A 339 7.44 27.17 -8.08
N ALA A 340 7.12 26.59 -6.91
CA ALA A 340 7.29 27.21 -5.59
C ALA A 340 8.01 26.24 -4.62
N PRO A 341 9.30 25.95 -4.85
CA PRO A 341 10.06 24.99 -4.04
C PRO A 341 10.16 25.41 -2.56
N ASP A 342 10.14 26.70 -2.26
CA ASP A 342 10.08 27.23 -0.90
C ASP A 342 8.80 26.81 -0.18
N ILE A 343 7.63 26.94 -0.84
CA ILE A 343 6.35 26.51 -0.27
C ILE A 343 6.35 24.99 -0.09
N LYS A 344 6.74 24.25 -1.13
CA LYS A 344 6.79 22.78 -1.12
C LYS A 344 7.64 22.23 0.05
N LYS A 345 8.75 22.91 0.38
CA LYS A 345 9.69 22.49 1.43
C LYS A 345 9.35 23.00 2.84
N GLN A 346 8.64 24.12 2.97
CA GLN A 346 8.45 24.79 4.27
C GLN A 346 7.06 24.66 4.88
N TYR A 347 6.04 24.36 4.07
CA TYR A 347 4.65 24.29 4.52
C TYR A 347 4.13 22.86 4.50
N ASP A 348 3.38 22.51 5.53
CA ASP A 348 2.64 21.26 5.55
C ASP A 348 1.43 21.38 4.61
N VAL A 349 1.17 20.30 3.88
CA VAL A 349 0.19 20.23 2.80
C VAL A 349 -0.95 19.29 3.17
N TRP A 350 -2.17 19.81 3.05
CA TRP A 350 -3.38 19.01 3.01
C TRP A 350 -3.78 18.83 1.55
N ILE A 351 -3.85 17.59 1.06
CA ILE A 351 -4.16 17.35 -0.35
C ILE A 351 -5.54 16.75 -0.56
N ALA A 352 -6.29 17.33 -1.49
CA ALA A 352 -7.46 16.69 -2.09
C ALA A 352 -7.02 15.75 -3.21
N ARG A 353 -7.12 14.45 -2.95
CA ARG A 353 -6.65 13.42 -3.87
C ARG A 353 -7.48 12.16 -3.78
N TYR A 354 -8.05 11.73 -4.89
CA TYR A 354 -8.90 10.53 -4.94
C TYR A 354 -8.20 9.35 -5.64
N GLY A 355 -6.87 9.41 -5.77
CA GLY A 355 -6.02 8.36 -6.35
C GLY A 355 -5.13 7.69 -5.30
N GLU A 356 -4.47 6.58 -5.65
CA GLU A 356 -3.93 5.61 -4.69
C GLU A 356 -2.53 5.90 -4.09
N TYR A 357 -1.77 6.87 -4.61
CA TYR A 357 -0.33 7.09 -4.30
C TYR A 357 0.04 8.36 -3.54
N LYS A 358 1.05 8.31 -2.67
CA LYS A 358 1.48 9.50 -1.92
C LYS A 358 2.16 10.53 -2.84
N PRO A 359 1.74 11.80 -2.86
CA PRO A 359 2.42 12.85 -3.60
C PRO A 359 3.72 13.25 -2.87
N ASP A 360 4.73 13.68 -3.62
CA ASP A 360 5.97 14.24 -3.08
C ASP A 360 5.73 15.66 -2.53
N VAL A 361 5.15 15.73 -1.33
CA VAL A 361 4.88 16.95 -0.56
C VAL A 361 5.02 16.65 0.94
N ARG A 362 5.11 17.71 1.76
CA ARG A 362 5.03 17.60 3.22
C ARG A 362 3.60 17.30 3.68
N LEU A 363 3.12 16.11 3.36
CA LEU A 363 1.75 15.69 3.59
C LEU A 363 1.44 15.64 5.09
N VAL A 364 0.44 16.40 5.54
CA VAL A 364 -0.13 16.31 6.90
C VAL A 364 -1.51 15.66 6.89
N TYR A 365 -2.36 16.03 5.93
CA TYR A 365 -3.70 15.48 5.79
C TYR A 365 -3.94 15.08 4.34
N TRP A 366 -4.69 14.00 4.16
CA TRP A 366 -5.15 13.55 2.87
C TRP A 366 -6.68 13.50 2.88
N GLN A 367 -7.34 14.38 2.13
CA GLN A 367 -8.77 14.31 1.88
C GLN A 367 -9.05 13.16 0.90
N LEU A 368 -9.67 12.11 1.42
CA LEU A 368 -9.83 10.82 0.73
C LEU A 368 -11.14 10.74 -0.06
N CYS A 369 -12.14 11.52 0.33
CA CYS A 369 -13.41 11.66 -0.40
C CYS A 369 -14.13 12.95 -0.03
N PRO A 370 -14.87 13.56 -0.97
CA PRO A 370 -15.80 14.64 -0.69
C PRO A 370 -17.23 14.15 -0.40
N ASP A 371 -17.53 12.88 -0.72
CA ASP A 371 -18.86 12.28 -0.69
C ASP A 371 -19.05 11.32 0.51
N GLY A 372 -18.37 11.61 1.63
CA GLY A 372 -18.48 10.84 2.86
C GLY A 372 -19.85 10.96 3.52
N ARG A 373 -20.22 9.99 4.36
CA ARG A 373 -21.41 10.05 5.21
C ARG A 373 -21.03 9.97 6.68
N ILE A 374 -21.50 10.93 7.45
CA ILE A 374 -21.27 11.04 8.88
C ILE A 374 -22.61 10.97 9.61
N ARG A 375 -22.73 10.06 10.57
CA ARG A 375 -23.92 10.04 11.44
C ARG A 375 -24.08 11.40 12.13
N GLY A 376 -25.29 11.93 12.16
CA GLY A 376 -25.55 13.24 12.78
C GLY A 376 -25.21 14.47 11.95
N ILE A 377 -24.71 14.31 10.71
CA ILE A 377 -24.55 15.42 9.76
C ILE A 377 -25.41 15.16 8.53
N HIS A 378 -26.14 16.18 8.07
CA HIS A 378 -26.92 16.09 6.85
C HIS A 378 -26.02 16.27 5.62
N GLY A 379 -26.29 15.49 4.57
CA GLY A 379 -25.60 15.62 3.29
C GLY A 379 -24.26 14.88 3.23
N GLU A 380 -23.46 15.27 2.24
CA GLU A 380 -22.11 14.75 2.02
C GLU A 380 -21.12 15.54 2.86
N VAL A 381 -20.05 14.87 3.28
CA VAL A 381 -19.01 15.47 4.11
C VAL A 381 -17.66 15.04 3.59
N ASP A 382 -16.76 16.00 3.48
CA ASP A 382 -15.38 15.77 3.13
C ASP A 382 -14.67 15.05 4.29
N ILE A 383 -14.07 13.89 4.01
CA ILE A 383 -13.36 13.08 4.99
C ILE A 383 -11.87 13.11 4.66
N SER A 384 -11.07 13.38 5.69
CA SER A 384 -9.62 13.40 5.63
C SER A 384 -9.01 12.39 6.59
N VAL A 385 -7.81 11.93 6.27
CA VAL A 385 -6.97 11.12 7.15
C VAL A 385 -5.67 11.85 7.44
N PHE A 386 -5.23 11.85 8.69
CA PHE A 386 -3.90 12.34 9.06
C PHE A 386 -2.81 11.39 8.55
N ASN A 387 -1.71 11.96 8.05
CA ASN A 387 -0.57 11.20 7.56
C ASN A 387 0.32 10.71 8.72
N GLY A 388 -0.19 9.71 9.45
CA GLY A 388 0.47 9.08 10.58
C GLY A 388 -0.49 8.23 11.40
N PHE A 389 0.02 7.69 12.50
CA PHE A 389 -0.76 6.97 13.51
C PHE A 389 -0.78 7.78 14.81
N ARG A 390 -1.37 7.18 15.86
CA ARG A 390 -1.59 7.85 17.14
C ARG A 390 -0.36 8.57 17.70
N PRO A 391 0.86 7.99 17.73
CA PRO A 391 2.02 8.69 18.28
C PRO A 391 2.38 9.97 17.50
N GLN A 392 2.34 9.93 16.17
CA GLN A 392 2.63 11.10 15.33
C GLN A 392 1.52 12.15 15.45
N PHE A 393 0.27 11.71 15.64
CA PHE A 393 -0.85 12.62 15.84
C PHE A 393 -0.76 13.32 17.20
N ASP A 394 -0.44 12.59 18.27
CA ASP A 394 -0.26 13.17 19.60
C ASP A 394 0.91 14.17 19.62
N GLU A 395 1.99 13.88 18.88
CA GLU A 395 3.09 14.82 18.69
C GLU A 395 2.64 16.07 17.93
N PHE A 396 1.88 15.90 16.84
CA PHE A 396 1.31 17.04 16.11
C PHE A 396 0.43 17.92 17.00
N VAL A 397 -0.44 17.32 17.83
CA VAL A 397 -1.29 18.02 18.80
C VAL A 397 -0.47 18.80 19.83
N ARG A 398 0.72 18.31 20.22
CA ARG A 398 1.58 19.01 21.18
C ARG A 398 2.40 20.13 20.55
N SER A 399 2.95 19.92 19.36
CA SER A 399 4.01 20.80 18.80
C SER A 399 3.59 21.65 17.61
N LYS A 400 2.41 21.44 17.04
CA LYS A 400 1.94 22.14 15.83
C LYS A 400 0.68 22.97 16.03
N THR A 401 0.11 23.02 17.24
CA THR A 401 -1.07 23.84 17.52
C THR A 401 -0.71 25.30 17.77
N ILE A 402 -1.73 26.16 17.74
CA ILE A 402 -1.62 27.58 18.13
C ILE A 402 -1.08 27.65 19.58
N PRO A 403 0.00 28.44 19.84
CA PRO A 403 0.69 28.48 21.12
C PRO A 403 -0.09 29.12 22.27
#